data_AF-A0A021VPR0-F1
#
_entry.id   AF-A0A021VPR0-F1
#
_cell.length_a   1.000
_cell.length_b   1.000
_cell.length_c   1.000
_cell.angle_alpha   90.00
_cell.angle_beta   90.00
_cell.angle_gamma   90.00
#
_symmetry.space_group_name_H-M   'P 1'
#
loop_
_entity.id
_entity.type
_entity.pdbx_description
1 polymer ?
#
loop_
_entity_poly.entity_id
_entity_poly.type
_entity_poly.pdbx_seq_one_letter_code
_entity_poly.pdbx_strand_id
1 'polypeptide(L)'
;MSSSDRDPATTPDWAPVTPGVLDLRVLDQAECWVTAEAVVLRIAEVPTPHLQSIVTFLTRRAEELYTAAVLNSFWAVALADASGEVAAERLVWELTGRSIADIEPTVWLESTALMRGLRRELAARNQA
;
A
#
# COMPACT_ATOMS: atom_id res chain seq x y z
N MET A 1 16.66 31.66 -7.96
CA MET A 1 16.16 30.88 -9.11
C MET A 1 17.18 29.82 -9.44
N SER A 2 16.97 28.61 -8.91
CA SER A 2 17.42 27.36 -9.52
C SER A 2 16.37 26.35 -9.11
N SER A 3 15.54 25.98 -10.09
CA SER A 3 14.55 24.93 -9.96
C SER A 3 15.23 23.70 -9.38
N SER A 4 14.76 23.29 -8.20
CA SER A 4 15.10 21.99 -7.66
C SER A 4 14.77 20.96 -8.71
N ASP A 5 15.79 20.22 -9.11
CA ASP A 5 15.75 18.93 -9.77
C ASP A 5 14.57 18.14 -9.20
N ARG A 6 13.45 18.13 -9.93
CA ARG A 6 12.31 17.25 -9.66
C ARG A 6 12.47 16.14 -10.68
N ASP A 7 13.24 15.13 -10.27
CA ASP A 7 13.42 13.89 -11.01
C ASP A 7 12.04 13.41 -11.50
N PRO A 8 11.84 13.13 -12.80
CA PRO A 8 10.57 12.64 -13.31
C PRO A 8 10.30 11.29 -12.62
N ALA A 9 9.34 11.33 -11.69
CA ALA A 9 8.78 10.21 -10.94
C ALA A 9 9.20 8.85 -11.50
N THR A 10 10.22 8.25 -10.89
CA THR A 10 10.65 6.91 -11.24
C THR A 10 9.47 5.99 -10.92
N THR A 11 8.77 5.54 -11.96
CA THR A 11 7.74 4.51 -11.83
C THR A 11 8.33 3.37 -11.00
N PRO A 12 7.70 2.99 -9.86
CA PRO A 12 8.24 1.91 -9.06
C PRO A 12 8.41 0.65 -9.90
N ASP A 13 9.47 -0.11 -9.66
CA ASP A 13 9.78 -1.35 -10.40
C ASP A 13 8.65 -2.39 -10.33
N TRP A 14 7.83 -2.34 -9.28
CA TRP A 14 6.63 -3.14 -9.10
C TRP A 14 5.40 -2.66 -9.88
N ALA A 15 5.40 -1.41 -10.36
CA ALA A 15 4.25 -0.78 -11.00
C ALA A 15 3.88 -1.25 -12.43
N PRO A 16 4.71 -1.97 -13.22
CA PRO A 16 4.20 -2.67 -14.40
C PRO A 16 3.32 -3.83 -13.94
N VAL A 17 2.03 -3.55 -13.79
CA VAL A 17 1.01 -4.51 -13.37
C VAL A 17 0.18 -4.96 -14.57
N THR A 18 -0.34 -6.18 -14.49
CA THR A 18 -1.33 -6.66 -15.47
C THR A 18 -2.63 -5.88 -15.28
N PRO A 19 -3.22 -5.31 -16.35
CA PRO A 19 -4.51 -4.64 -16.25
C PRO A 19 -5.58 -5.53 -15.59
N GLY A 20 -6.41 -4.92 -14.74
CA GLY A 20 -7.45 -5.60 -13.96
C GLY A 20 -6.95 -6.26 -12.67
N VAL A 21 -5.63 -6.29 -12.41
CA VAL A 21 -5.04 -6.85 -11.20
C VAL A 21 -4.43 -5.74 -10.36
N LEU A 22 -4.81 -5.67 -9.09
CA LEU A 22 -4.17 -4.78 -8.12
C LEU A 22 -2.99 -5.51 -7.48
N ASP A 23 -1.77 -5.01 -7.70
CA ASP A 23 -0.60 -5.48 -6.96
C ASP A 23 -0.59 -4.85 -5.56
N LEU A 24 -0.57 -5.69 -4.52
CA LEU A 24 -0.64 -5.25 -3.13
C LEU A 24 0.56 -4.43 -2.68
N ARG A 25 1.69 -4.48 -3.40
CA ARG A 25 2.86 -3.62 -3.14
C ARG A 25 2.52 -2.13 -3.26
N VAL A 26 1.43 -1.79 -3.96
CA VAL A 26 0.88 -0.43 -3.97
C VAL A 26 0.54 0.09 -2.56
N LEU A 27 0.19 -0.80 -1.62
CA LEU A 27 -0.17 -0.44 -0.25
C LEU A 27 1.05 -0.01 0.60
N ASP A 28 2.25 -0.43 0.21
CA ASP A 28 3.49 -0.23 0.97
C ASP A 28 4.21 1.09 0.65
N GLN A 29 3.62 1.91 -0.22
CA GLN A 29 4.12 3.25 -0.57
C GLN A 29 3.03 4.31 -0.42
N ALA A 30 3.41 5.59 -0.40
CA ALA A 30 2.50 6.69 -0.03
C ALA A 30 2.30 7.77 -1.11
N GLU A 31 2.90 7.61 -2.29
CA GLU A 31 3.04 8.70 -3.28
C GLU A 31 2.26 8.48 -4.58
N CYS A 32 2.06 7.23 -4.97
CA CYS A 32 1.48 6.85 -6.24
C CYS A 32 0.23 5.98 -6.04
N TRP A 33 -0.62 5.94 -7.05
CA TRP A 33 -1.72 5.01 -7.20
C TRP A 33 -1.63 4.37 -8.58
N VAL A 34 -2.01 3.10 -8.70
CA VAL A 34 -2.03 2.41 -9.99
C VAL A 34 -3.47 2.05 -10.33
N THR A 35 -3.96 2.49 -11.48
CA THR A 35 -5.33 2.20 -11.91
C THR A 35 -5.48 0.77 -12.44
N ALA A 36 -6.72 0.35 -12.68
CA ALA A 36 -7.02 -0.95 -13.29
C ALA A 36 -6.40 -1.09 -14.69
N GLU A 37 -6.15 0.00 -15.39
CA GLU A 37 -5.50 0.04 -16.71
C GLU A 37 -3.96 0.06 -16.61
N ALA A 38 -3.39 -0.19 -15.42
CA ALA A 38 -1.96 -0.11 -15.14
C ALA A 38 -1.37 1.29 -15.33
N VAL A 39 -2.18 2.34 -15.18
CA VAL A 39 -1.71 3.72 -15.25
C VAL A 39 -1.26 4.17 -13.87
N VAL A 40 -0.03 4.66 -13.77
CA VAL A 40 0.52 5.21 -12.53
C VAL A 40 0.14 6.68 -12.42
N LEU A 41 -0.52 7.03 -11.32
CA LEU A 41 -0.95 8.38 -10.99
C LEU A 41 -0.25 8.85 -9.71
N ARG A 42 0.26 10.09 -9.69
CA ARG A 42 0.80 10.68 -8.46
C ARG A 42 -0.34 11.21 -7.60
N ILE A 43 -0.39 10.82 -6.33
CA ILE A 43 -1.48 11.19 -5.41
C ILE A 43 -1.66 12.71 -5.33
N ALA A 44 -0.57 13.46 -5.29
CA ALA A 44 -0.58 14.93 -5.26
C ALA A 44 -1.24 15.57 -6.50
N GLU A 45 -1.29 14.87 -7.63
CA GLU A 45 -1.80 15.37 -8.91
C GLU A 45 -3.23 14.84 -9.20
N VAL A 46 -3.68 13.82 -8.46
CA VAL A 46 -5.02 13.24 -8.61
C VAL A 46 -6.07 14.19 -8.01
N PRO A 47 -7.18 14.52 -8.70
CA PRO A 47 -8.24 15.37 -8.15
C PRO A 47 -8.90 14.81 -6.89
N THR A 48 -9.35 15.68 -6.00
CA THR A 48 -9.95 15.30 -4.69
C THR A 48 -11.10 14.27 -4.79
N PRO A 49 -12.07 14.41 -5.73
CA PRO A 49 -13.14 13.41 -5.87
C PRO A 49 -12.62 12.01 -6.24
N HIS A 50 -11.53 11.95 -6.99
CA HIS A 50 -10.91 10.68 -7.37
C HIS A 50 -10.15 10.07 -6.18
N LEU A 51 -9.42 10.87 -5.38
CA LEU A 51 -8.81 10.38 -4.14
C LEU A 51 -9.86 9.80 -3.17
N GLN A 52 -11.01 10.45 -3.02
CA GLN A 52 -12.11 9.94 -2.20
C GLN A 52 -12.68 8.61 -2.75
N SER A 53 -12.76 8.48 -4.07
CA SER A 53 -13.15 7.23 -4.73
C SER A 53 -12.14 6.10 -4.48
N ILE A 54 -10.84 6.40 -4.52
CA ILE A 54 -9.77 5.43 -4.20
C ILE A 54 -9.90 4.97 -2.75
N VAL A 55 -10.02 5.90 -1.79
CA VAL A 55 -10.21 5.56 -0.36
C VAL A 55 -11.45 4.69 -0.16
N THR A 56 -12.57 5.05 -0.81
CA THR A 56 -13.82 4.27 -0.73
C THR A 56 -13.65 2.87 -1.31
N PHE A 57 -13.00 2.75 -2.46
CA PHE A 57 -12.69 1.48 -3.10
C PHE A 57 -11.85 0.57 -2.20
N LEU A 58 -10.75 1.09 -1.66
CA LEU A 58 -9.87 0.34 -0.76
C LEU A 58 -10.61 -0.10 0.50
N THR A 59 -11.36 0.81 1.12
CA THR A 59 -12.12 0.52 2.35
C THR A 59 -13.16 -0.58 2.14
N ARG A 60 -13.87 -0.57 1.01
CA ARG A 60 -14.87 -1.61 0.68
C ARG A 60 -14.25 -2.99 0.47
N ARG A 61 -12.96 -3.04 0.14
CA ARG A 61 -12.21 -4.28 -0.13
C ARG A 61 -11.22 -4.63 0.98
N ALA A 62 -11.32 -3.99 2.15
CA ALA A 62 -10.37 -4.17 3.24
C ALA A 62 -10.17 -5.65 3.61
N GLU A 63 -11.26 -6.43 3.69
CA GLU A 63 -11.21 -7.87 3.99
C GLU A 63 -10.46 -8.68 2.92
N GLU A 64 -10.71 -8.42 1.63
CA GLU A 64 -10.06 -9.11 0.53
C GLU A 64 -8.55 -8.80 0.50
N LEU A 65 -8.20 -7.52 0.62
CA LEU A 65 -6.82 -7.04 0.64
C LEU A 65 -6.06 -7.61 1.84
N TYR A 66 -6.70 -7.60 3.01
CA TYR A 66 -6.13 -8.15 4.24
C TYR A 66 -5.89 -9.65 4.12
N THR A 67 -6.86 -10.41 3.61
CA THR A 67 -6.72 -11.87 3.41
C THR A 67 -5.52 -12.17 2.51
N ALA A 68 -5.38 -11.44 1.41
CA ALA A 68 -4.26 -11.61 0.50
C ALA A 68 -2.91 -11.20 1.15
N ALA A 69 -2.90 -10.16 2.01
CA ALA A 69 -1.73 -9.79 2.79
C ALA A 69 -1.32 -10.86 3.81
N VAL A 70 -2.28 -11.45 4.53
CA VAL A 70 -2.03 -12.56 5.46
C VAL A 70 -1.45 -13.77 4.72
N LEU A 71 -2.01 -14.14 3.57
CA LEU A 71 -1.50 -15.23 2.74
C LEU A 71 -0.08 -14.96 2.24
N ASN A 72 0.21 -13.73 1.81
CA ASN A 72 1.55 -13.33 1.40
C ASN A 72 2.55 -13.40 2.57
N SER A 73 2.17 -12.95 3.77
CA SER A 73 3.00 -13.05 4.97
C SER A 73 3.29 -14.52 5.32
N PHE A 74 2.29 -15.39 5.24
CA PHE A 74 2.47 -16.82 5.47
C PHE A 74 3.47 -17.44 4.47
N TRP A 75 3.33 -17.11 3.18
CA TRP A 75 4.25 -17.58 2.15
C TRP A 75 5.68 -17.06 2.37
N ALA A 76 5.82 -15.79 2.76
CA ALA A 76 7.13 -15.20 3.05
C ALA A 76 7.83 -15.90 4.22
N VAL A 77 7.10 -16.28 5.28
CA VAL A 77 7.63 -17.08 6.40
C VAL A 77 8.08 -18.45 5.92
N ALA A 78 7.24 -19.16 5.14
CA ALA A 78 7.58 -20.49 4.63
C ALA A 78 8.82 -20.46 3.72
N LEU A 79 8.96 -19.44 2.88
CA LEU A 79 10.12 -19.25 2.02
C LEU A 79 11.38 -18.93 2.83
N ALA A 80 11.29 -18.05 3.83
CA ALA A 80 12.40 -17.69 4.70
C ALA A 80 12.93 -18.89 5.50
N ASP A 81 12.03 -19.73 6.03
CA ASP A 81 12.41 -20.97 6.72
C ASP A 81 13.15 -21.94 5.78
N ALA A 82 12.80 -21.97 4.50
CA ALA A 82 13.48 -22.80 3.50
C ALA A 82 14.82 -22.22 3.02
N SER A 83 14.98 -20.90 2.99
CA SER A 83 16.21 -20.21 2.57
C SER A 83 17.19 -19.91 3.71
N GLY A 84 16.77 -20.08 4.97
CA GLY A 84 17.55 -19.72 6.16
C GLY A 84 17.55 -18.21 6.46
N GLU A 85 16.66 -17.45 5.83
CA GLU A 85 16.45 -16.04 6.10
C GLU A 85 15.41 -15.82 7.21
N VAL A 86 15.25 -14.57 7.66
CA VAL A 86 14.25 -14.21 8.67
C VAL A 86 13.16 -13.35 8.03
N ALA A 87 11.92 -13.84 8.05
CA ALA A 87 10.75 -13.09 7.59
C ALA A 87 10.31 -12.02 8.61
N ALA A 88 9.83 -10.89 8.11
CA ALA A 88 9.36 -9.77 8.93
C ALA A 88 8.24 -10.18 9.91
N GLU A 89 7.28 -10.99 9.46
CA GLU A 89 6.18 -11.49 10.30
C GLU A 89 6.69 -12.33 11.48
N ARG A 90 7.74 -13.12 11.27
CA ARG A 90 8.35 -13.93 12.33
C ARG A 90 8.99 -13.06 13.40
N LEU A 91 9.68 -11.98 13.00
CA LEU A 91 10.23 -10.99 13.94
C LEU A 91 9.12 -10.28 14.73
N VAL A 92 8.03 -9.89 14.07
CA VAL A 92 6.90 -9.24 14.74
C VAL A 92 6.30 -10.17 15.80
N TRP A 93 6.09 -11.44 15.46
CA TRP A 93 5.62 -12.44 16.41
C TRP A 93 6.58 -12.62 17.59
N GLU A 94 7.87 -12.79 17.32
CA GLU A 94 8.89 -12.99 18.37
C GLU A 94 9.02 -11.77 19.31
N LEU A 95 8.86 -10.55 18.79
CA LEU A 95 9.00 -9.32 19.57
C LEU A 95 7.73 -8.91 20.31
N THR A 96 6.56 -9.22 19.77
CA THR A 96 5.27 -8.67 20.26
C THR A 96 4.29 -9.74 20.72
N GLY A 97 4.49 -11.00 20.35
CA GLY A 97 3.52 -12.07 20.54
C GLY A 97 2.22 -11.89 19.74
N ARG A 98 2.24 -11.00 18.73
CA ARG A 98 1.10 -10.68 17.88
C ARG A 98 1.44 -10.95 16.42
N SER A 99 0.44 -11.31 15.64
CA SER A 99 0.53 -11.53 14.20
C SER A 99 -0.31 -10.50 13.45
N ILE A 100 0.00 -10.29 12.17
CA ILE A 100 -0.92 -9.63 11.24
C ILE A 100 -2.33 -10.23 11.32
N ALA A 101 -2.45 -11.55 11.57
CA ALA A 101 -3.70 -12.30 11.74
C ALA A 101 -4.58 -11.81 12.91
N ASP A 102 -4.02 -11.08 13.87
CA ASP A 102 -4.74 -10.58 15.05
C ASP A 102 -5.30 -9.16 14.86
N ILE A 103 -5.12 -8.56 13.68
CA ILE A 103 -5.49 -7.17 13.38
C ILE A 103 -6.78 -7.16 12.56
N GLU A 104 -7.75 -6.31 12.93
CA GLU A 104 -8.95 -6.11 12.14
C GLU A 104 -8.59 -5.57 10.73
N PRO A 105 -9.22 -6.07 9.64
CA PRO A 105 -8.87 -5.68 8.27
C PRO A 105 -8.89 -4.17 8.01
N THR A 106 -9.85 -3.45 8.59
CA THR A 106 -9.97 -2.00 8.46
C THR A 106 -8.83 -1.27 9.15
N VAL A 107 -8.44 -1.71 10.35
CA VAL A 107 -7.31 -1.18 11.12
C VAL A 107 -5.99 -1.45 10.40
N TRP A 108 -5.82 -2.66 9.87
CA TRP A 108 -4.67 -3.00 9.03
C TRP A 108 -4.59 -2.10 7.80
N LEU A 109 -5.70 -1.93 7.06
CA LEU A 109 -5.73 -1.10 5.86
C LEU A 109 -5.34 0.36 6.17
N GLU A 110 -5.90 0.97 7.23
CA GLU A 110 -5.54 2.34 7.64
C GLU A 110 -4.07 2.46 8.09
N SER A 111 -3.44 1.34 8.49
CA SER A 111 -2.01 1.30 8.84
C SER A 111 -1.08 1.22 7.63
N THR A 112 -1.60 1.00 6.42
CA THR A 112 -0.78 0.94 5.20
C THR A 112 -0.18 2.32 4.87
N ALA A 113 0.98 2.33 4.20
CA ALA A 113 1.61 3.59 3.79
C ALA A 113 0.73 4.37 2.82
N LEU A 114 0.02 3.66 1.93
CA LEU A 114 -0.87 4.27 0.95
C LEU A 114 -2.04 4.98 1.62
N MET A 115 -2.76 4.32 2.52
CA MET A 115 -3.90 4.94 3.19
C MET A 115 -3.47 6.17 4.00
N ARG A 116 -2.34 6.09 4.72
CA ARG A 116 -1.78 7.26 5.39
C ARG A 116 -1.41 8.38 4.41
N GLY A 117 -0.88 8.06 3.23
CA GLY A 117 -0.62 9.01 2.15
C GLY A 117 -1.89 9.72 1.69
N LEU A 118 -2.91 8.95 1.33
CA LEU A 118 -4.22 9.45 0.87
C LEU A 118 -4.91 10.33 1.93
N ARG A 119 -4.93 9.88 3.20
CA ARG A 119 -5.52 10.63 4.31
C ARG A 119 -4.81 11.97 4.54
N ARG A 120 -3.48 11.98 4.51
CA ARG A 120 -2.68 13.20 4.66
C ARG A 120 -2.94 14.19 3.52
N GLU A 121 -2.97 13.71 2.28
CA GLU A 121 -3.25 14.55 1.11
C GLU A 121 -4.65 15.17 1.17
N LEU A 122 -5.68 14.37 1.49
CA LEU A 122 -7.04 14.88 1.65
C LEU A 122 -7.15 15.90 2.79
N ALA A 123 -6.47 15.66 3.91
CA ALA A 123 -6.45 16.60 5.02
C ALA A 123 -5.77 17.93 4.65
N ALA A 124 -4.67 17.89 3.90
CA ALA A 124 -3.96 19.08 3.43
C ALA A 124 -4.85 19.93 2.49
N ARG A 125 -5.61 19.28 1.60
CA ARG A 125 -6.51 19.98 0.67
C ARG A 125 -7.73 20.61 1.32
N ASN A 126 -8.22 20.03 2.41
CA ASN A 126 -9.35 20.59 3.15
C ASN A 126 -8.97 21.82 3.99
N GLN A 127 -7.67 22.08 4.16
CA GLN A 127 -7.14 23.22 4.90
C GLN A 127 -6.69 24.38 3.97
N ALA A 128 -6.70 24.16 2.65
CA ALA A 128 -6.34 25.13 1.62
C ALA A 128 -7.58 25.84 1.07
#